data_AF-A0A6V7U6Y6-F1
#
_entry.id   AF-A0A6V7U6Y6-F1
#
_cell.length_a   1.000
_cell.length_b   1.000
_cell.length_c   1.000
_cell.angle_alpha   90.00
_cell.angle_beta   90.00
_cell.angle_gamma   90.00
#
_symmetry.space_group_name_H-M   'P 1'
#
loop_
_entity.id
_entity.type
_entity.pdbx_description
1 polymer ?
#
loop_
_entity_poly.entity_id
_entity_poly.type
_entity_poly.pdbx_seq_one_letter_code
_entity_poly.pdbx_strand_id
1 'polypeptide(L)'
;MLWLKDSTELETSAGDLIVLNIRSQGFYRVQYAPDEMEQIRQQLFDNHTKLSMGSRVRIIDDAFTLAEGGYLPYEDTLNLTQYLAKEEEYPPWEIALTGFNVIQSYFDDEPETEDLRAYIKLLIGDIFERELDKLGDWEPGDGEKHFF
;
A
#
# COMPACT_ATOMS: atom_id res chain seq x y z
N MET A 1 8.43 -0.73 -24.81
CA MET A 1 7.30 -1.63 -24.50
C MET A 1 7.67 -3.00 -25.03
N LEU A 2 7.73 -4.01 -24.16
CA LEU A 2 8.05 -5.38 -24.51
C LEU A 2 6.75 -6.21 -24.49
N TRP A 3 6.51 -6.98 -25.54
CA TRP A 3 5.34 -7.86 -25.62
C TRP A 3 5.72 -9.25 -25.13
N LEU A 4 5.13 -9.67 -24.01
CA LEU A 4 5.32 -11.02 -23.47
C LEU A 4 4.39 -11.98 -24.23
N LYS A 5 4.98 -13.02 -24.83
CA LYS A 5 4.27 -14.21 -25.32
C LYS A 5 4.41 -15.33 -24.27
N ASP A 6 3.75 -16.46 -24.49
CA ASP A 6 3.84 -17.62 -23.59
C ASP A 6 5.30 -17.96 -23.24
N SER A 7 5.58 -18.08 -21.94
CA SER A 7 6.90 -18.41 -21.38
C SER A 7 8.05 -17.50 -21.84
N THR A 8 7.84 -16.18 -21.85
CA THR A 8 8.92 -15.22 -22.11
C THR A 8 9.81 -15.05 -20.87
N GLU A 9 11.09 -15.38 -21.00
CA GLU A 9 12.12 -15.09 -19.99
C GLU A 9 12.73 -13.71 -20.24
N LEU A 10 13.02 -12.98 -19.16
CA LEU A 10 13.67 -11.67 -19.21
C LEU A 10 15.04 -11.78 -18.55
N GLU A 11 16.10 -11.53 -19.32
CA GLU A 11 17.44 -11.40 -18.74
C GLU A 11 17.53 -10.08 -17.97
N THR A 12 17.97 -10.17 -16.72
CA THR A 12 18.13 -9.03 -15.82
C THR A 12 19.51 -9.09 -15.16
N SER A 13 20.06 -7.95 -14.75
CA SER A 13 21.30 -7.94 -13.99
C SER A 13 21.01 -8.35 -12.55
N ALA A 14 21.87 -9.19 -11.98
CA ALA A 14 21.76 -9.54 -10.57
C ALA A 14 21.86 -8.27 -9.70
N GLY A 15 20.87 -8.09 -8.82
CA GLY A 15 20.80 -6.97 -7.87
C GLY A 15 20.06 -5.72 -8.37
N ASP A 16 19.57 -5.71 -9.61
CA ASP A 16 18.67 -4.63 -10.06
C ASP A 16 17.27 -4.83 -9.46
N LEU A 17 16.70 -3.76 -8.89
CA LEU A 17 15.31 -3.76 -8.45
C LEU A 17 14.40 -3.82 -9.69
N ILE A 18 13.61 -4.88 -9.80
CA ILE A 18 12.67 -5.08 -10.90
C ILE A 18 11.26 -4.79 -10.41
N VAL A 19 10.62 -3.78 -11.00
CA VAL A 19 9.19 -3.50 -10.83
C VAL A 19 8.52 -3.54 -12.19
N LEU A 20 7.56 -4.45 -12.34
CA LEU A 20 6.76 -4.60 -13.55
C LEU A 20 5.47 -3.78 -13.45
N ASN A 21 4.81 -3.59 -14.60
CA ASN A 21 3.60 -2.78 -14.71
C ASN A 21 3.72 -1.35 -14.14
N ILE A 22 4.87 -0.69 -14.38
CA ILE A 22 5.10 0.68 -13.91
C ILE A 22 3.97 1.61 -14.37
N ARG A 23 3.51 2.49 -13.46
CA ARG A 23 2.38 3.41 -13.69
C ARG A 23 1.04 2.73 -13.98
N SER A 24 0.89 1.43 -13.72
CA SER A 24 -0.36 0.68 -13.86
C SER A 24 -0.99 0.73 -15.27
N GLN A 25 -0.17 0.71 -16.33
CA GLN A 25 -0.66 0.82 -17.71
C GLN A 25 -1.12 -0.52 -18.31
N GLY A 26 -0.67 -1.64 -17.75
CA GLY A 26 -1.05 -2.98 -18.18
C GLY A 26 -2.23 -3.54 -17.40
N PHE A 27 -3.11 -4.26 -18.09
CA PHE A 27 -4.22 -5.02 -17.50
C PHE A 27 -3.74 -6.41 -17.03
N TYR A 28 -2.83 -6.43 -16.07
CA TYR A 28 -2.32 -7.64 -15.41
C TYR A 28 -1.83 -7.29 -14.00
N ARG A 29 -1.78 -8.31 -13.14
CA ARG A 29 -1.22 -8.24 -11.79
C ARG A 29 0.17 -8.86 -11.78
N VAL A 30 1.03 -8.43 -10.86
CA VAL A 30 2.39 -8.93 -10.73
C VAL A 30 2.58 -9.58 -9.37
N GLN A 31 2.94 -10.86 -9.38
CA GLN A 31 3.46 -11.56 -8.21
C GLN A 31 4.98 -11.59 -8.31
N TYR A 32 5.66 -11.12 -7.26
CA TYR A 32 7.11 -11.20 -7.14
C TYR A 32 7.48 -12.43 -6.30
N ALA A 33 8.62 -13.05 -6.59
CA ALA A 33 9.16 -14.05 -5.68
C ALA A 33 9.66 -13.39 -4.37
N PRO A 34 9.86 -14.16 -3.29
CA PRO A 34 10.07 -13.58 -1.96
C PRO A 34 11.26 -12.62 -1.87
N ASP A 35 12.39 -12.96 -2.50
CA ASP A 35 13.60 -12.13 -2.46
C ASP A 35 13.41 -10.80 -3.23
N GLU A 36 12.65 -10.81 -4.33
CA GLU A 36 12.32 -9.61 -5.09
C GLU A 36 11.27 -8.75 -4.37
N MET A 37 10.27 -9.37 -3.72
CA MET A 37 9.29 -8.65 -2.91
C MET A 37 9.97 -7.94 -1.74
N GLU A 38 10.95 -8.60 -1.09
CA GLU A 38 11.71 -7.99 -0.01
C GLU A 38 12.52 -6.78 -0.48
N GLN A 39 13.12 -6.85 -1.67
CA GLN A 39 13.80 -5.69 -2.28
C GLN A 39 12.83 -4.53 -2.56
N ILE A 40 11.62 -4.83 -3.04
CA ILE A 40 10.57 -3.82 -3.25
C ILE A 40 10.16 -3.19 -1.93
N ARG A 41 9.91 -4.00 -0.90
CA ARG A 41 9.56 -3.54 0.45
C ARG A 41 10.64 -2.63 1.02
N GLN A 42 11.91 -3.03 0.92
CA GLN A 42 13.03 -2.23 1.37
C GLN A 42 13.13 -0.91 0.60
N GLN A 43 12.96 -0.91 -0.73
CA GLN A 43 12.95 0.32 -1.52
C GLN A 43 11.80 1.26 -1.11
N LEU A 44 10.60 0.73 -0.87
CA LEU A 44 9.45 1.51 -0.40
C LEU A 44 9.72 2.12 0.99
N PHE A 45 10.28 1.33 1.91
CA PHE A 45 10.59 1.78 3.25
C PHE A 45 11.71 2.82 3.29
N ASP A 46 12.77 2.63 2.52
CA ASP A 46 13.92 3.55 2.51
C ASP A 46 13.63 4.83 1.74
N ASN A 47 13.02 4.71 0.56
CA ASN A 47 12.65 5.85 -0.27
C ASN A 47 11.56 5.46 -1.30
N HIS A 48 10.30 5.53 -0.89
CA HIS A 48 9.16 5.21 -1.75
C HIS A 48 9.09 6.09 -3.01
N THR A 49 9.56 7.35 -2.96
CA THR A 49 9.45 8.29 -4.09
C THR A 49 10.31 7.93 -5.30
N LYS A 50 11.26 6.98 -5.16
CA LYS A 50 11.96 6.40 -6.32
C LYS A 50 11.02 5.61 -7.23
N LEU A 51 9.94 5.07 -6.68
CA LEU A 51 8.85 4.47 -7.44
C LEU A 51 7.76 5.52 -7.64
N SER A 52 7.29 5.66 -8.88
CA SER A 52 6.19 6.60 -9.16
C SER A 52 4.93 6.22 -8.36
N MET A 53 4.11 7.21 -7.97
CA MET A 53 2.83 7.01 -7.27
C MET A 53 2.00 5.85 -7.87
N GLY A 54 1.80 5.83 -9.20
CA GLY A 54 1.03 4.78 -9.87
C GLY A 54 1.63 3.37 -9.79
N SER A 55 2.94 3.26 -9.57
CA SER A 55 3.59 1.97 -9.34
C SER A 55 3.38 1.52 -7.89
N ARG A 56 3.43 2.43 -6.92
CA ARG A 56 3.14 2.14 -5.51
C ARG A 56 1.68 1.72 -5.31
N VAL A 57 0.75 2.45 -5.94
CA VAL A 57 -0.67 2.07 -6.05
C VAL A 57 -0.82 0.64 -6.56
N ARG A 58 -0.17 0.30 -7.69
CA ARG A 58 -0.27 -1.04 -8.27
C ARG A 58 0.34 -2.12 -7.37
N ILE A 59 1.48 -1.85 -6.75
CA ILE A 59 2.14 -2.79 -5.83
C ILE A 59 1.23 -3.11 -4.63
N ILE A 60 0.60 -2.11 -4.02
CA ILE A 60 -0.33 -2.31 -2.90
C ILE A 60 -1.57 -3.08 -3.37
N ASP A 61 -2.20 -2.64 -4.45
CA ASP A 61 -3.41 -3.27 -5.01
C ASP A 61 -3.18 -4.76 -5.36
N ASP A 62 -2.04 -5.06 -5.99
CA ASP A 62 -1.66 -6.44 -6.32
C ASP A 62 -1.41 -7.27 -5.05
N ALA A 63 -0.71 -6.74 -4.04
CA ALA A 63 -0.44 -7.48 -2.81
C ALA A 63 -1.73 -7.84 -2.05
N PHE A 64 -2.68 -6.91 -1.90
CA PHE A 64 -3.96 -7.21 -1.28
C PHE A 64 -4.78 -8.21 -2.09
N THR A 65 -4.86 -8.04 -3.43
CA THR A 65 -5.64 -8.95 -4.26
C THR A 65 -5.04 -10.35 -4.31
N LEU A 66 -3.71 -10.46 -4.37
CA LEU A 66 -3.02 -11.76 -4.34
C LEU A 66 -3.21 -12.45 -2.99
N ALA A 67 -3.22 -11.69 -1.89
CA ALA A 67 -3.48 -12.25 -0.56
C ALA A 67 -4.93 -12.74 -0.42
N GLU A 68 -5.90 -11.95 -0.85
CA GLU A 68 -7.31 -12.35 -0.89
C GLU A 68 -7.53 -13.61 -1.76
N GLY A 69 -6.82 -13.70 -2.89
CA GLY A 69 -6.85 -14.86 -3.77
C GLY A 69 -6.08 -16.09 -3.26
N GLY A 70 -5.37 -16.00 -2.13
CA GLY A 70 -4.56 -17.08 -1.57
C GLY A 70 -3.24 -17.35 -2.31
N TYR A 71 -2.79 -16.42 -3.16
CA TYR A 71 -1.52 -16.49 -3.90
C TYR A 71 -0.35 -15.89 -3.12
N LEU A 72 -0.62 -15.06 -2.12
CA LEU A 72 0.37 -14.42 -1.25
C LEU A 72 -0.09 -14.52 0.22
N PRO A 73 0.78 -14.80 1.20
CA PRO A 73 0.43 -14.70 2.61
C PRO A 73 0.02 -13.27 2.99
N TYR A 74 -1.03 -13.12 3.81
CA TYR A 74 -1.40 -11.80 4.35
C TYR A 74 -0.28 -11.15 5.17
N GLU A 75 0.58 -11.95 5.80
CA GLU A 75 1.78 -11.46 6.49
C GLU A 75 2.68 -10.63 5.56
N ASP A 76 2.92 -11.09 4.34
CA ASP A 76 3.75 -10.38 3.36
C ASP A 76 3.08 -9.06 2.93
N THR A 77 1.75 -9.09 2.71
CA THR A 77 0.97 -7.90 2.39
C THR A 77 0.99 -6.88 3.53
N LEU A 78 0.81 -7.31 4.78
CA LEU A 78 0.85 -6.43 5.93
C LEU A 78 2.27 -5.87 6.17
N ASN A 79 3.30 -6.69 6.02
CA ASN A 79 4.70 -6.24 6.07
C ASN A 79 5.03 -5.20 5.00
N LEU A 80 4.48 -5.35 3.79
CA LEU A 80 4.58 -4.34 2.74
C LEU A 80 3.95 -3.01 3.20
N THR A 81 2.73 -3.04 3.75
CA THR A 81 2.01 -1.81 4.14
C THR A 81 2.69 -0.97 5.22
N GLN A 82 3.69 -1.51 5.94
CA GLN A 82 4.43 -0.76 6.96
C GLN A 82 5.11 0.50 6.41
N TYR A 83 5.45 0.53 5.11
CA TYR A 83 6.04 1.71 4.49
C TYR A 83 5.08 2.92 4.47
N LEU A 84 3.76 2.68 4.56
CA LEU A 84 2.73 3.74 4.49
C LEU A 84 2.91 4.80 5.56
N ALA A 85 3.54 4.49 6.70
CA ALA A 85 3.91 5.47 7.71
C ALA A 85 4.77 6.63 7.16
N LYS A 86 5.43 6.45 6.01
CA LYS A 86 6.21 7.48 5.31
C LYS A 86 5.53 8.00 4.04
N GLU A 87 4.40 7.43 3.63
CA GLU A 87 3.69 7.79 2.40
C GLU A 87 2.92 9.11 2.57
N GLU A 88 3.05 10.01 1.61
CA GLU A 88 2.43 11.34 1.68
C GLU A 88 1.38 11.55 0.60
N GLU A 89 1.39 10.73 -0.46
CA GLU A 89 0.42 10.85 -1.54
C GLU A 89 -0.88 10.09 -1.16
N TYR A 90 -2.02 10.71 -1.45
CA TYR A 90 -3.34 10.14 -1.15
C TYR A 90 -3.64 8.81 -1.87
N PRO A 91 -3.33 8.62 -3.17
CA PRO A 91 -3.79 7.42 -3.88
C PRO A 91 -3.23 6.07 -3.35
N PRO A 92 -1.95 5.94 -2.96
CA PRO A 92 -1.47 4.74 -2.28
C PRO A 92 -2.23 4.43 -0.98
N TRP A 93 -2.55 5.47 -0.19
CA TRP A 93 -3.34 5.34 1.03
C TRP A 93 -4.78 4.88 0.77
N GLU A 94 -5.45 5.46 -0.22
CA GLU A 94 -6.81 5.07 -0.61
C GLU A 94 -6.92 3.57 -0.95
N ILE A 95 -5.94 3.06 -1.70
CA ILE A 95 -5.89 1.64 -2.08
C ILE A 95 -5.57 0.76 -0.88
N ALA A 96 -4.65 1.18 -0.01
CA ALA A 96 -4.35 0.44 1.21
C ALA A 96 -5.57 0.35 2.16
N LEU A 97 -6.27 1.47 2.36
CA LEU A 97 -7.50 1.52 3.16
C LEU A 97 -8.59 0.63 2.57
N THR A 98 -8.70 0.55 1.24
CA THR A 98 -9.60 -0.39 0.57
C THR A 98 -9.25 -1.84 0.95
N GLY A 99 -7.96 -2.21 0.91
CA GLY A 99 -7.49 -3.54 1.32
C GLY A 99 -7.74 -3.83 2.80
N PHE A 100 -7.48 -2.87 3.68
CA PHE A 100 -7.77 -3.01 5.11
C PHE A 100 -9.26 -3.17 5.40
N ASN A 101 -10.13 -2.45 4.69
CA ASN A 101 -11.59 -2.61 4.83
C ASN A 101 -12.06 -4.02 4.46
N VAL A 102 -11.43 -4.64 3.45
CA VAL A 102 -11.70 -6.05 3.10
C VAL A 102 -11.32 -6.97 4.27
N ILE A 103 -10.11 -6.82 4.83
CA ILE A 103 -9.69 -7.61 6.00
C ILE A 103 -10.66 -7.39 7.18
N GLN A 104 -11.01 -6.14 7.48
CA GLN A 104 -11.95 -5.81 8.55
C GLN A 104 -13.31 -6.48 8.34
N SER A 105 -13.78 -6.54 7.09
CA SER A 105 -15.05 -7.20 6.77
C SER A 105 -15.07 -8.71 7.04
N TYR A 106 -13.90 -9.35 7.11
CA TYR A 106 -13.78 -10.76 7.47
C TYR A 106 -13.77 -11.00 8.98
N PHE A 107 -13.29 -10.02 9.75
CA PHE A 107 -13.29 -10.09 11.21
C PHE A 107 -14.65 -9.68 11.81
N ASP A 108 -15.43 -8.82 11.14
CA ASP A 108 -16.72 -8.33 11.66
C ASP A 108 -16.55 -7.74 13.09
N ASP A 109 -17.27 -8.29 14.08
CA ASP A 109 -17.20 -7.87 15.49
C ASP A 109 -16.16 -8.64 16.32
N GLU A 110 -15.30 -9.45 15.70
CA GLU A 110 -14.26 -10.21 16.40
C GLU A 110 -13.14 -9.30 16.96
N PRO A 111 -12.43 -9.73 18.03
CA PRO A 111 -11.39 -8.92 18.69
C PRO A 111 -10.27 -8.45 17.75
N GLU A 112 -9.96 -9.21 16.71
CA GLU A 112 -8.94 -8.90 15.70
C GLU A 112 -9.24 -7.59 14.95
N THR A 113 -10.51 -7.15 14.90
CA THR A 113 -10.87 -5.83 14.38
C THR A 113 -10.18 -4.70 15.16
N GLU A 114 -10.01 -4.84 16.48
CA GLU A 114 -9.30 -3.85 17.29
C GLU A 114 -7.79 -3.88 17.04
N ASP A 115 -7.21 -5.05 16.80
CA ASP A 115 -5.79 -5.18 16.44
C ASP A 115 -5.50 -4.51 15.08
N LEU A 116 -6.37 -4.74 14.08
CA LEU A 116 -6.28 -4.08 12.77
C LEU A 116 -6.44 -2.55 12.90
N ARG A 117 -7.40 -2.08 13.71
CA ARG A 117 -7.58 -0.64 13.98
C ARG A 117 -6.36 -0.04 14.65
N ALA A 118 -5.77 -0.73 15.64
CA ALA A 118 -4.55 -0.28 16.31
C ALA A 118 -3.39 -0.20 15.32
N TYR A 119 -3.24 -1.20 14.45
CA TYR A 119 -2.24 -1.20 13.39
C TYR A 119 -2.39 -0.01 12.43
N ILE A 120 -3.60 0.24 11.89
CA ILE A 120 -3.85 1.37 10.99
C ILE A 120 -3.57 2.72 11.67
N LYS A 121 -3.94 2.86 12.95
CA LYS A 121 -3.62 4.05 13.75
C LYS A 121 -2.11 4.30 13.87
N LEU A 122 -1.32 3.24 14.01
CA LEU A 122 0.15 3.36 14.02
C LEU A 122 0.69 3.86 12.68
N LEU A 123 0.11 3.43 11.56
CA LEU A 123 0.55 3.88 10.24
C LEU A 123 0.20 5.34 9.96
N ILE A 124 -0.99 5.81 10.40
CA ILE A 124 -1.47 7.16 10.09
C ILE A 124 -1.05 8.22 11.10
N GLY A 125 -0.62 7.82 12.31
CA GLY A 125 -0.35 8.72 13.43
C GLY A 125 0.57 9.88 13.06
N ASP A 126 1.75 9.59 12.50
CA ASP A 126 2.73 10.62 12.13
C ASP A 126 2.19 11.61 11.08
N ILE A 127 1.42 11.11 10.11
CA ILE A 127 0.79 11.95 9.08
C ILE A 127 -0.27 12.83 9.72
N PHE A 128 -1.12 12.25 10.56
CA PHE A 128 -2.21 12.96 11.22
C PHE A 128 -1.68 14.10 12.09
N GLU A 129 -0.70 13.83 12.96
CA GLU A 129 -0.08 14.87 13.81
C GLU A 129 0.56 15.97 12.96
N ARG A 130 1.27 15.61 11.90
CA ARG A 130 1.90 16.59 10.99
C ARG A 130 0.87 17.45 10.26
N GLU A 131 -0.25 16.88 9.81
CA GLU A 131 -1.31 17.65 9.15
C GLU A 131 -2.10 18.50 10.16
N LEU A 132 -2.31 18.01 11.40
CA LEU A 132 -2.89 18.79 12.49
C LEU A 132 -2.04 20.03 12.81
N ASP A 133 -0.72 19.87 12.92
CA ASP A 133 0.21 20.97 13.17
C ASP A 133 0.13 22.07 12.09
N LYS A 134 -0.16 21.69 10.83
CA LYS A 134 -0.34 22.66 9.73
C LYS A 134 -1.67 23.41 9.80
N LEU A 135 -2.71 22.77 10.35
CA LEU A 135 -4.05 23.36 10.46
C LEU A 135 -4.11 24.43 11.55
N GLY A 136 -3.23 24.37 12.56
CA GLY A 136 -3.26 25.30 13.70
C GLY A 136 -4.52 25.16 14.54
N ASP A 137 -4.97 26.26 15.17
CA ASP A 137 -6.27 26.29 15.87
C ASP A 137 -7.42 26.21 14.83
N TRP A 138 -7.78 24.99 14.45
CA TRP A 138 -8.92 24.74 13.57
C TRP A 138 -10.22 25.02 14.33
N GLU A 139 -11.03 25.94 13.81
CA GLU A 139 -12.42 26.13 14.22
C GLU A 139 -13.36 25.61 13.12
N PRO A 140 -14.45 24.90 13.48
CA PRO A 140 -15.45 24.46 12.50
C PRO A 140 -15.98 25.66 11.72
N GLY A 141 -16.02 25.54 10.39
CA GLY A 141 -16.68 26.55 9.57
C GLY A 141 -18.15 26.71 9.99
N ASP A 142 -18.78 27.86 9.68
CA ASP A 142 -20.19 28.11 10.05
C ASP A 142 -21.14 27.00 9.57
N GLY A 143 -20.80 26.33 8.46
CA GLY A 143 -21.54 25.20 7.91
C GLY A 143 -21.23 23.85 8.55
N GLU A 144 -20.23 23.73 9.43
CA GLU A 144 -19.76 22.45 10.00
C GLU A 144 -20.08 22.32 11.50
N LYS A 145 -20.58 23.39 12.13
CA LYS A 145 -20.98 23.44 13.55
C LYS A 145 -22.05 22.42 13.96
N HIS A 146 -22.70 21.75 13.02
CA HIS A 146 -23.73 20.75 13.30
C HIS A 146 -23.18 19.31 13.36
N PHE A 147 -21.90 19.10 13.05
CA PHE A 147 -21.22 17.82 13.18
C PHE A 147 -20.55 17.63 14.55
N PHE A 148 -20.60 18.66 15.42
CA PHE A 148 -19.97 18.68 16.75
C PHE A 148 -20.93 19.22 17.82
#